data_AF-A0A4V6KUW3-F1
#
_entry.id   AF-A0A4V6KUW3-F1
#
_cell.length_a   1.000
_cell.length_b   1.000
_cell.length_c   1.000
_cell.angle_alpha   90.00
_cell.angle_beta   90.00
_cell.angle_gamma   90.00
#
_symmetry.space_group_name_H-M   'P 1'
#
loop_
_entity.id
_entity.type
_entity.pdbx_description
1 polymer ?
#
loop_
_entity_poly.entity_id
_entity_poly.type
_entity_poly.pdbx_seq_one_letter_code
_entity_poly.pdbx_strand_id
1 'polypeptide(L)'
;MDRYSLTARVYPMILFYLPLSVMLVVTVWDFQQYYHYGIPVGLIGVLAYLTSHLGRDAGKKKEADIWRDWGGAPTTQLFRWRDAHLDRHTKTRNHLKMEQLCPTGDSVDEQFERLNPDDADEVYRAWTKFVIGNTRDINKYALIFRENMGYGFRRNLLGLKPYAIALIISLILATYGFFVYTSGVWTVGQFPEIFFIAEIFLIVILIFWIIRVTKQWVKLTAFAYAERLHEAIETL
;
A
#
# COMPACT_ATOMS: atom_id res chain seq x y z
N MET A 1 -14.13 8.88 10.94
CA MET A 1 -12.94 8.09 10.56
C MET A 1 -11.79 9.06 10.34
N ASP A 2 -10.57 8.75 10.77
CA ASP A 2 -9.42 9.64 10.56
C ASP A 2 -8.95 9.61 9.09
N ARG A 3 -8.25 10.67 8.65
CA ARG A 3 -7.70 10.79 7.30
C ARG A 3 -6.79 9.61 6.94
N TYR A 4 -6.10 9.07 7.95
CA TYR A 4 -5.25 7.90 7.79
C TYR A 4 -6.05 6.67 7.36
N SER A 5 -7.11 6.32 8.08
CA SER A 5 -7.87 5.10 7.79
C SER A 5 -8.57 5.19 6.44
N LEU A 6 -9.05 6.37 6.05
CA LEU A 6 -9.59 6.59 4.70
C LEU A 6 -8.53 6.31 3.63
N THR A 7 -7.39 7.01 3.70
CA THR A 7 -6.36 6.95 2.66
C THR A 7 -5.66 5.59 2.61
N ALA A 8 -5.24 5.08 3.76
CA ALA A 8 -4.43 3.88 3.84
C ALA A 8 -5.26 2.59 3.83
N ARG A 9 -6.55 2.60 4.21
CA ARG A 9 -7.34 1.36 4.38
C ARG A 9 -8.58 1.30 3.49
N VAL A 10 -9.35 2.38 3.38
CA VAL A 10 -10.60 2.38 2.60
C VAL A 10 -10.32 2.49 1.10
N TYR A 11 -9.49 3.44 0.65
CA TYR A 11 -9.20 3.60 -0.78
C TYR A 11 -8.60 2.36 -1.47
N PRO A 12 -7.69 1.59 -0.85
CA PRO A 12 -7.25 0.32 -1.42
C PRO A 12 -8.40 -0.67 -1.65
N MET A 13 -9.38 -0.72 -0.73
CA MET A 13 -10.55 -1.58 -0.89
C MET A 13 -11.51 -1.09 -1.97
N ILE A 14 -11.66 0.24 -2.13
CA ILE A 14 -12.44 0.80 -3.25
C ILE A 14 -11.82 0.36 -4.58
N LEU A 15 -10.50 0.47 -4.73
CA LEU A 15 -9.80 0.01 -5.95
C LEU A 15 -9.91 -1.50 -6.17
N PHE A 16 -9.94 -2.29 -5.08
CA PHE A 16 -10.16 -3.73 -5.15
C PHE A 16 -11.56 -4.10 -5.65
N TYR A 17 -12.60 -3.39 -5.20
CA TYR A 17 -13.98 -3.65 -5.60
C TYR A 17 -14.40 -2.94 -6.89
N LEU A 18 -13.62 -1.97 -7.37
CA LEU A 18 -13.92 -1.24 -8.60
C LEU A 18 -14.30 -2.14 -9.80
N PRO A 19 -13.64 -3.29 -10.06
CA PRO A 19 -14.04 -4.21 -11.13
C PRO A 19 -15.49 -4.71 -11.04
N LEU A 20 -16.08 -4.79 -9.84
CA LEU A 20 -17.47 -5.23 -9.67
C LEU A 20 -18.48 -4.27 -10.30
N SER A 21 -18.08 -3.03 -10.58
CA SER A 21 -18.97 -2.09 -11.28
C SER A 21 -19.35 -2.58 -12.67
N VAL A 22 -18.55 -3.45 -13.28
CA VAL A 22 -18.83 -4.06 -14.58
C VAL A 22 -20.11 -4.88 -14.56
N MET A 23 -20.37 -5.61 -13.49
CA MET A 23 -21.60 -6.42 -13.40
C MET A 23 -22.85 -5.53 -13.45
N LEU A 24 -22.78 -4.33 -12.89
CA LEU A 24 -23.87 -3.36 -12.96
C LEU A 24 -24.12 -2.88 -14.38
N VAL A 25 -23.04 -2.56 -15.08
CA VAL A 25 -23.08 -2.08 -16.46
C VAL A 25 -23.63 -3.15 -17.39
N VAL A 26 -23.23 -4.41 -17.22
CA VAL A 26 -23.64 -5.53 -18.08
C VAL A 26 -25.07 -6.00 -17.80
N THR A 27 -25.54 -5.97 -16.55
CA THR A 27 -26.84 -6.55 -16.16
C THR A 27 -28.01 -5.55 -16.09
N VAL A 28 -27.75 -4.25 -15.90
CA VAL A 28 -28.79 -3.23 -15.60
C VAL A 28 -28.98 -2.23 -16.76
N TRP A 29 -28.47 -2.51 -17.96
CA TRP A 29 -28.41 -1.55 -19.10
C TRP A 29 -29.77 -1.16 -19.73
N ASP A 30 -30.92 -1.36 -19.07
CA ASP A 30 -32.17 -0.80 -19.59
C ASP A 30 -32.22 0.72 -19.33
N PHE A 31 -31.91 1.50 -20.37
CA PHE A 31 -31.68 2.95 -20.34
C PHE A 31 -32.87 3.79 -19.84
N GLN A 32 -34.06 3.21 -19.68
CA GLN A 32 -35.24 3.98 -19.26
C GLN A 32 -35.37 4.15 -17.73
N GLN A 33 -34.60 3.44 -16.91
CA GLN A 33 -34.73 3.46 -15.44
C GLN A 33 -33.45 3.96 -14.74
N TYR A 34 -33.08 5.23 -15.00
CA TYR A 34 -31.82 5.85 -14.55
C TYR A 34 -31.65 6.08 -13.03
N TYR A 35 -32.60 5.67 -12.18
CA TYR A 35 -32.58 5.96 -10.74
C TYR A 35 -31.79 4.94 -9.89
N HIS A 36 -31.32 3.83 -10.46
CA HIS A 36 -30.74 2.72 -9.68
C HIS A 36 -29.21 2.67 -9.62
N TYR A 37 -28.47 3.54 -10.32
CA TYR A 37 -27.00 3.50 -10.35
C TYR A 37 -26.30 3.99 -9.07
N GLY A 38 -26.97 4.82 -8.25
CA GLY A 38 -26.40 5.34 -7.00
C GLY A 38 -26.27 4.29 -5.90
N ILE A 39 -27.19 3.30 -5.86
CA ILE A 39 -27.23 2.26 -4.83
C ILE A 39 -26.01 1.32 -4.93
N PRO A 40 -25.64 0.80 -6.11
CA PRO A 40 -24.47 -0.05 -6.24
C PRO A 40 -23.12 0.65 -5.98
N VAL A 41 -22.97 1.91 -6.40
CA VAL A 41 -21.75 2.69 -6.13
C VAL A 41 -21.62 2.96 -4.63
N GLY A 42 -22.73 3.28 -3.96
CA GLY A 42 -22.79 3.39 -2.50
C GLY A 42 -22.43 2.07 -1.80
N LEU A 43 -22.91 0.94 -2.34
CA LEU A 43 -22.63 -0.40 -1.79
C LEU A 43 -21.13 -0.74 -1.86
N ILE A 44 -20.44 -0.42 -2.97
CA ILE A 44 -18.98 -0.57 -3.07
C ILE A 44 -18.28 0.23 -1.96
N GLY A 45 -18.71 1.47 -1.71
CA GLY A 45 -18.15 2.30 -0.64
C GLY A 45 -18.37 1.71 0.75
N VAL A 46 -19.58 1.23 1.05
CA VAL A 46 -19.91 0.59 2.33
C VAL A 46 -19.12 -0.71 2.53
N LEU A 47 -19.07 -1.56 1.50
CA LEU A 47 -18.27 -2.80 1.55
C LEU A 47 -16.79 -2.49 1.76
N ALA A 48 -16.24 -1.51 1.04
CA ALA A 48 -14.85 -1.09 1.20
C ALA A 48 -14.55 -0.57 2.61
N TYR A 49 -15.50 0.15 3.22
CA TYR A 49 -15.39 0.59 4.60
C TYR A 49 -15.39 -0.59 5.58
N LEU A 50 -16.36 -1.49 5.48
CA LEU A 50 -16.50 -2.66 6.36
C LEU A 50 -15.31 -3.60 6.27
N THR A 51 -14.77 -3.79 5.07
CA THR A 51 -13.66 -4.71 4.79
C THR A 51 -12.29 -4.03 4.80
N SER A 52 -12.20 -2.75 5.18
CA SER A 52 -10.95 -1.97 5.20
C SER A 52 -9.84 -2.61 6.05
N HIS A 53 -10.21 -3.38 7.08
CA HIS A 53 -9.26 -4.14 7.89
C HIS A 53 -8.67 -5.33 7.14
N LEU A 54 -9.42 -6.00 6.25
CA LEU A 54 -8.92 -7.13 5.47
C LEU A 54 -7.78 -6.71 4.53
N GLY A 55 -7.92 -5.58 3.84
CA GLY A 55 -6.85 -5.04 2.99
C GLY A 55 -5.61 -4.65 3.78
N ARG A 56 -5.79 -4.09 4.98
CA ARG A 56 -4.70 -3.78 5.91
C ARG A 56 -3.98 -5.05 6.36
N ASP A 57 -4.72 -6.07 6.76
CA ASP A 57 -4.14 -7.30 7.31
C ASP A 57 -3.41 -8.09 6.24
N ALA A 58 -3.94 -8.14 5.02
CA ALA A 58 -3.24 -8.71 3.86
C ALA A 58 -1.93 -7.97 3.57
N GLY A 59 -1.93 -6.63 3.63
CA GLY A 59 -0.72 -5.82 3.48
C GLY A 59 0.30 -6.06 4.60
N LYS A 60 -0.17 -6.18 5.85
CA LYS A 60 0.68 -6.43 7.02
C LYS A 60 1.32 -7.82 7.01
N LYS A 61 0.59 -8.85 6.58
CA LYS A 61 1.14 -10.21 6.43
C LYS A 61 2.34 -10.24 5.48
N LYS A 62 2.29 -9.47 4.39
CA LYS A 62 3.41 -9.35 3.43
C LYS A 62 4.55 -8.45 3.90
N GLU A 63 4.35 -7.64 4.94
CA GLU A 63 5.32 -6.62 5.36
C GLU A 63 6.66 -7.22 5.80
N ALA A 64 6.62 -8.28 6.60
CA ALA A 64 7.84 -8.95 7.05
C ALA A 64 8.63 -9.53 5.87
N ASP A 65 7.94 -10.14 4.90
CA ASP A 65 8.58 -10.71 3.72
C ASP A 65 9.20 -9.64 2.82
N ILE A 66 8.49 -8.55 2.53
CA ILE A 66 9.05 -7.48 1.70
C ILE A 66 10.22 -6.77 2.39
N TRP A 67 10.20 -6.63 3.71
CA TRP A 67 11.32 -6.06 4.45
C TRP A 67 12.52 -6.99 4.40
N ARG A 68 12.33 -8.30 4.57
CA ARG A 68 13.39 -9.28 4.42
C ARG A 68 14.02 -9.23 3.02
N ASP A 69 13.20 -9.11 1.97
CA ASP A 69 13.69 -8.94 0.58
C ASP A 69 14.52 -7.67 0.40
N TRP A 70 14.28 -6.62 1.19
CA TRP A 70 15.02 -5.36 1.14
C TRP A 70 16.22 -5.31 2.08
N GLY A 71 16.46 -6.36 2.88
CA GLY A 71 17.52 -6.38 3.89
C GLY A 71 17.13 -5.71 5.23
N GLY A 72 15.84 -5.50 5.49
CA GLY A 72 15.31 -4.96 6.75
C GLY A 72 14.24 -3.88 6.55
N ALA A 73 13.72 -3.32 7.65
CA ALA A 73 12.81 -2.18 7.58
C ALA A 73 13.58 -0.91 7.14
N PRO A 74 13.10 -0.12 6.16
CA PRO A 74 13.82 1.06 5.67
C PRO A 74 14.20 2.06 6.77
N THR A 75 13.34 2.25 7.77
CA THR A 75 13.62 3.10 8.94
C THR A 75 14.88 2.68 9.69
N THR A 76 15.11 1.37 9.82
CA THR A 76 16.32 0.79 10.42
C THR A 76 17.50 0.86 9.47
N GLN A 77 17.29 0.58 8.18
CA GLN A 77 18.36 0.62 7.17
C GLN A 77 19.02 2.00 7.11
N LEU A 78 18.26 3.08 7.19
CA LEU A 78 18.80 4.45 7.12
C LEU A 78 19.71 4.82 8.30
N PHE A 79 19.60 4.13 9.44
CA PHE A 79 20.55 4.30 10.54
C PHE A 79 21.88 3.59 10.28
N ARG A 80 21.89 2.50 9.52
CA ARG A 80 23.10 1.68 9.32
C ARG A 80 24.21 2.49 8.66
N TRP A 81 25.42 2.45 9.20
CA TRP A 81 26.60 3.14 8.66
C TRP A 81 26.91 2.73 7.22
N ARG A 82 26.73 1.45 6.88
CA ARG A 82 26.95 0.92 5.51
C ARG A 82 25.96 1.40 4.46
N ASP A 83 24.80 1.92 4.86
CA ASP A 83 23.78 2.39 3.92
C ASP A 83 24.14 3.79 3.39
N ALA A 84 24.20 3.98 2.08
CA ALA A 84 24.64 5.26 1.50
C ALA A 84 23.48 6.23 1.19
N HIS A 85 22.25 5.94 1.64
CA HIS A 85 21.06 6.70 1.28
C HIS A 85 21.03 8.09 1.94
N LEU A 86 21.50 8.18 3.17
CA LEU A 86 21.77 9.45 3.87
C LEU A 86 23.27 9.76 3.84
N ASP A 87 23.62 11.03 3.66
CA ASP A 87 25.01 11.46 3.71
C ASP A 87 25.63 11.22 5.10
N ARG A 88 26.96 11.06 5.12
CA ARG A 88 27.69 10.70 6.33
C ARG A 88 27.51 11.74 7.44
N HIS A 89 27.47 13.03 7.13
CA HIS A 89 27.39 14.10 8.13
C HIS A 89 26.02 14.14 8.80
N THR A 90 24.94 14.04 8.02
CA THR A 90 23.57 13.95 8.55
C THR A 90 23.41 12.71 9.43
N LYS A 91 23.92 11.56 8.97
CA LYS A 91 23.88 10.32 9.76
C LYS A 91 24.63 10.45 11.08
N THR A 92 25.84 11.00 11.08
CA THR A 92 26.60 11.25 12.31
C THR A 92 25.86 12.14 13.28
N ARG A 93 25.24 13.23 12.80
CA ARG A 93 24.39 14.10 13.62
C ARG A 93 23.21 13.35 14.24
N ASN A 94 22.52 12.53 13.45
CA ASN A 94 21.37 11.76 13.91
C ASN A 94 21.78 10.73 14.98
N HIS A 95 22.88 10.01 14.79
CA HIS A 95 23.41 9.07 15.78
C HIS A 95 23.76 9.76 17.09
N LEU A 96 24.54 10.85 17.05
CA LEU A 96 24.91 11.61 18.25
C LEU A 96 23.67 12.11 19.01
N LYS A 97 22.67 12.60 18.29
CA LYS A 97 21.43 13.08 18.90
C LYS A 97 20.60 11.94 19.48
N MET A 98 20.53 10.80 18.80
CA MET A 98 19.80 9.63 19.28
C MET A 98 20.47 8.97 20.49
N GLU A 99 21.80 8.95 20.56
CA GLU A 99 22.53 8.52 21.76
C GLU A 99 22.20 9.39 22.98
N GLN A 100 22.02 10.70 22.77
CA GLN A 100 21.61 11.63 23.83
C GLN A 100 20.14 11.46 24.25
N LEU A 101 19.23 11.30 23.28
CA LEU A 101 17.78 11.25 23.53
C LEU A 101 17.30 9.86 24.00
N CYS A 102 17.94 8.80 23.53
CA CYS A 102 17.59 7.41 23.80
C CYS A 102 18.87 6.58 23.99
N PRO A 103 19.54 6.72 25.16
CA PRO A 103 20.77 6.00 25.46
C PRO A 103 20.50 4.50 25.52
N THR A 104 21.35 3.71 24.88
CA THR A 104 21.21 2.24 24.81
C THR A 104 22.35 1.49 25.52
N GLY A 105 23.26 2.21 26.17
CA GLY A 105 24.39 1.67 26.93
C GLY A 105 25.70 1.75 26.15
N ASP A 106 25.72 1.22 24.93
CA ASP A 106 26.89 1.23 24.05
C ASP A 106 26.79 2.31 22.96
N SER A 107 27.92 2.92 22.59
CA SER A 107 27.97 3.79 21.41
C SER A 107 27.99 2.93 20.15
N VAL A 108 27.04 3.18 19.26
CA VAL A 108 26.86 2.37 18.04
C VAL A 108 27.62 3.01 16.88
N ASP A 109 28.94 2.93 16.96
CA ASP A 109 29.83 3.41 15.90
C ASP A 109 29.93 2.44 14.71
N GLU A 110 30.66 2.87 13.67
CA GLU A 110 30.83 2.08 12.45
C GLU A 110 31.55 0.75 12.70
N GLN A 111 32.45 0.69 13.70
CA GLN A 111 33.17 -0.52 14.05
C GLN A 111 32.27 -1.51 14.80
N PHE A 112 31.46 -1.02 15.72
CA PHE A 112 30.47 -1.80 16.44
C PHE A 112 29.47 -2.45 15.47
N GLU A 113 28.90 -1.69 14.52
CA GLU A 113 27.98 -2.25 13.52
C GLU A 113 28.63 -3.36 12.68
N ARG A 114 29.91 -3.18 12.30
CA ARG A 114 30.64 -4.19 11.52
C ARG A 114 30.86 -5.50 12.29
N LEU A 115 31.10 -5.41 13.59
CA LEU A 115 31.35 -6.57 14.45
C LEU A 115 30.04 -7.24 14.90
N ASN A 116 29.00 -6.44 15.19
CA ASN A 116 27.73 -6.89 15.77
C ASN A 116 26.53 -6.30 14.99
N PRO A 117 26.30 -6.74 13.73
CA PRO A 117 25.29 -6.14 12.88
C PRO A 117 23.85 -6.31 13.40
N ASP A 118 23.54 -7.43 14.07
CA ASP A 118 22.19 -7.70 14.59
C ASP A 118 21.89 -6.88 15.85
N ASP A 119 22.89 -6.69 16.72
CA ASP A 119 22.78 -5.86 17.93
C ASP A 119 22.66 -4.37 17.56
N ALA A 120 23.44 -3.90 16.58
CA ALA A 120 23.31 -2.55 16.06
C ALA A 120 21.91 -2.30 15.48
N ASP A 121 21.38 -3.26 14.71
CA ASP A 121 20.01 -3.21 14.20
C ASP A 121 18.96 -3.19 15.32
N GLU A 122 19.22 -3.81 16.48
CA GLU A 122 18.34 -3.72 17.65
C GLU A 122 18.29 -2.31 18.22
N VAL A 123 19.45 -1.67 18.39
CA VAL A 123 19.53 -0.27 18.80
C VAL A 123 18.80 0.64 17.81
N TYR A 124 19.02 0.46 16.51
CA TYR A 124 18.35 1.25 15.47
C TYR A 124 16.83 1.05 15.47
N ARG A 125 16.33 -0.16 15.78
CA ARG A 125 14.89 -0.40 15.99
C ARG A 125 14.38 0.31 17.24
N ALA A 126 15.14 0.34 18.33
CA ALA A 126 14.78 1.06 19.55
C ALA A 126 14.69 2.59 19.29
N TRP A 127 15.70 3.16 18.64
CA TRP A 127 15.71 4.55 18.20
C TRP A 127 14.54 4.89 17.28
N THR A 128 14.28 4.04 16.27
CA THR A 128 13.11 4.20 15.39
C THR A 128 11.81 4.27 16.20
N LYS A 129 11.61 3.36 17.16
CA LYS A 129 10.42 3.36 18.02
C LYS A 129 10.32 4.64 18.86
N PHE A 130 11.44 5.12 19.40
CA PHE A 130 11.50 6.37 20.14
C PHE A 130 11.07 7.57 19.29
N VAL A 131 11.62 7.70 18.07
CA VAL A 131 11.28 8.79 17.16
C VAL A 131 9.79 8.73 16.80
N ILE A 132 9.27 7.56 16.40
CA ILE A 132 7.83 7.37 16.12
C ILE A 132 6.97 7.77 17.34
N GLY A 133 7.42 7.45 18.55
CA GLY A 133 6.75 7.83 19.80
C GLY A 133 6.65 9.34 20.00
N ASN A 134 7.71 10.07 19.65
CA ASN A 134 7.82 11.53 19.83
C ASN A 134 7.34 12.35 18.61
N THR A 135 7.04 11.70 17.48
CA THR A 135 6.52 12.35 16.27
C THR A 135 5.05 12.02 15.98
N ARG A 136 4.24 11.78 17.02
CA ARG A 136 2.81 11.40 16.88
C ARG A 136 1.89 12.57 16.54
N ASP A 137 2.29 13.79 16.86
CA ASP A 137 1.50 14.98 16.53
C ASP A 137 1.46 15.18 15.01
N ILE A 138 0.31 14.87 14.41
CA ILE A 138 0.11 14.92 12.95
C ILE A 138 0.07 16.35 12.41
N ASN A 139 -0.16 17.35 13.26
CA ASN A 139 -0.16 18.75 12.85
C ASN A 139 1.29 19.26 12.80
N LYS A 140 2.10 18.94 13.82
CA LYS A 140 3.53 19.25 13.85
C LYS A 140 4.31 18.47 12.80
N TYR A 141 4.01 17.18 12.63
CA TYR A 141 4.73 16.26 11.74
C TYR A 141 3.88 15.80 10.54
N ALA A 142 3.18 16.74 9.90
CA ALA A 142 2.23 16.46 8.81
C ALA A 142 2.86 15.72 7.62
N LEU A 143 4.14 15.96 7.35
CA LEU A 143 4.86 15.32 6.24
C LEU A 143 5.15 13.83 6.53
N ILE A 144 5.59 13.49 7.73
CA ILE A 144 5.76 12.09 8.18
C ILE A 144 4.42 11.35 8.09
N PHE A 145 3.34 11.99 8.55
CA PHE A 145 2.00 11.43 8.48
C PHE A 145 1.55 11.17 7.03
N ARG A 146 1.83 12.09 6.12
CA ARG A 146 1.53 11.96 4.68
C ARG A 146 2.26 10.77 4.07
N GLU A 147 3.55 10.62 4.32
CA GLU A 147 4.32 9.49 3.78
C GLU A 147 3.88 8.16 4.37
N ASN A 148 3.54 8.12 5.67
CA ASN A 148 3.01 6.92 6.31
C ASN A 148 1.66 6.48 5.69
N MET A 149 0.77 7.43 5.37
CA MET A 149 -0.46 7.14 4.63
C MET A 149 -0.15 6.57 3.25
N GLY A 150 0.79 7.18 2.52
CA GLY A 150 1.22 6.75 1.20
C GLY A 150 1.84 5.35 1.18
N TYR A 151 2.68 5.03 2.18
CA TYR A 151 3.23 3.70 2.39
C TYR A 151 2.13 2.69 2.70
N GLY A 152 1.23 3.01 3.65
CA GLY A 152 0.11 2.15 4.02
C GLY A 152 -0.80 1.81 2.84
N PHE A 153 -1.15 2.80 2.02
CA PHE A 153 -1.95 2.63 0.80
C PHE A 153 -1.31 1.62 -0.16
N ARG A 154 -0.03 1.85 -0.53
CA ARG A 154 0.67 1.01 -1.51
C ARG A 154 0.91 -0.40 -0.98
N ARG A 155 1.30 -0.55 0.29
CA ARG A 155 1.49 -1.85 0.94
C ARG A 155 0.19 -2.66 0.97
N ASN A 156 -0.94 -2.02 1.29
CA ASN A 156 -2.23 -2.70 1.35
C ASN A 156 -2.71 -3.13 -0.04
N LEU A 157 -2.50 -2.30 -1.08
CA LEU A 157 -2.70 -2.73 -2.47
C LEU A 157 -1.82 -3.95 -2.80
N LEU A 158 -0.53 -3.94 -2.48
CA LEU A 158 0.33 -5.11 -2.73
C LEU A 158 -0.16 -6.38 -2.00
N GLY A 159 -0.73 -6.23 -0.81
CA GLY A 159 -1.44 -7.27 -0.08
C GLY A 159 -2.63 -7.83 -0.85
N LEU A 160 -3.45 -6.94 -1.42
CA LEU A 160 -4.67 -7.27 -2.17
C LEU A 160 -4.43 -7.81 -3.58
N LYS A 161 -3.27 -7.54 -4.18
CA LYS A 161 -2.93 -7.91 -5.57
C LYS A 161 -3.37 -9.33 -6.01
N PRO A 162 -3.03 -10.43 -5.31
CA PRO A 162 -3.43 -11.76 -5.75
C PRO A 162 -4.96 -11.94 -5.78
N TYR A 163 -5.66 -11.40 -4.79
CA TYR A 163 -7.12 -11.46 -4.72
C TYR A 163 -7.77 -10.59 -5.80
N ALA A 164 -7.19 -9.41 -6.09
CA ALA A 164 -7.68 -8.52 -7.12
C ALA A 164 -7.57 -9.17 -8.51
N ILE A 165 -6.43 -9.80 -8.81
CA ILE A 165 -6.21 -10.53 -10.06
C ILE A 165 -7.21 -11.69 -10.18
N ALA A 166 -7.38 -12.49 -9.12
CA ALA A 166 -8.34 -13.58 -9.11
C ALA A 166 -9.78 -13.09 -9.34
N LEU A 167 -10.19 -12.01 -8.67
CA LEU A 167 -11.50 -11.40 -8.85
C LEU A 167 -11.70 -10.95 -10.31
N ILE A 168 -10.75 -10.23 -10.88
CA ILE A 168 -10.86 -9.71 -12.25
C ILE A 168 -10.94 -10.84 -13.27
N ILE A 169 -10.11 -11.88 -13.14
CA ILE A 169 -10.18 -13.05 -14.03
C ILE A 169 -11.53 -13.74 -13.92
N SER A 170 -12.05 -13.93 -12.70
CA SER A 170 -13.39 -14.50 -12.51
C SER A 170 -14.48 -13.65 -13.14
N LEU A 171 -14.36 -12.32 -13.09
CA LEU A 171 -15.32 -11.41 -13.72
C LEU A 171 -15.27 -11.51 -15.24
N ILE A 172 -14.09 -11.54 -15.86
CA ILE A 172 -13.90 -11.75 -17.31
C ILE A 172 -14.57 -13.05 -17.78
N LEU A 173 -14.39 -14.13 -17.03
CA LEU A 173 -15.02 -15.41 -17.36
C LEU A 173 -16.54 -15.37 -17.16
N ALA A 174 -17.01 -14.70 -16.12
CA ALA A 174 -18.43 -14.57 -15.82
C ALA A 174 -19.17 -13.70 -16.84
N THR A 175 -18.58 -12.58 -17.28
CA THR A 175 -19.14 -11.73 -18.35
C THR A 175 -19.19 -12.49 -19.67
N TYR A 176 -18.13 -13.19 -20.05
CA TYR A 176 -18.14 -14.06 -21.23
C TYR A 176 -19.26 -15.11 -21.14
N GLY A 177 -19.35 -15.86 -20.03
CA GLY A 177 -20.36 -16.87 -19.83
C GLY A 177 -21.79 -16.32 -19.86
N PHE A 178 -22.02 -15.14 -19.29
CA PHE A 178 -23.31 -14.44 -19.32
C PHE A 178 -23.74 -14.13 -20.76
N PHE A 179 -22.84 -13.61 -21.60
CA PHE A 179 -23.16 -13.32 -23.00
C PHE A 179 -23.32 -14.59 -23.83
N VAL A 180 -22.52 -15.65 -23.61
CA VAL A 180 -22.75 -16.95 -24.26
C VAL A 180 -24.15 -17.49 -23.94
N TYR A 181 -24.55 -17.43 -22.66
CA TYR A 181 -25.85 -17.93 -22.22
C TYR A 181 -27.02 -17.13 -22.80
N THR A 182 -26.92 -15.80 -22.78
CA THR A 182 -28.02 -14.91 -23.22
C THR A 182 -28.15 -14.80 -24.74
N SER A 183 -27.03 -14.83 -25.47
CA SER A 183 -27.03 -14.76 -26.94
C SER A 183 -27.17 -16.13 -27.62
N GLY A 184 -26.89 -17.23 -26.91
CA GLY A 184 -26.89 -18.58 -27.45
C GLY A 184 -25.75 -18.87 -28.41
N VAL A 185 -24.77 -17.97 -28.54
CA VAL A 185 -23.61 -18.11 -29.44
C VAL A 185 -22.30 -18.04 -28.67
N TRP A 186 -21.29 -18.75 -29.17
CA TRP A 186 -19.94 -18.78 -28.58
C TRP A 186 -18.99 -17.75 -29.20
N THR A 187 -19.40 -17.15 -30.31
CA THR A 187 -18.58 -16.25 -31.13
C THR A 187 -18.62 -14.84 -30.56
N VAL A 188 -17.50 -14.41 -29.97
CA VAL A 188 -17.36 -13.08 -29.35
C VAL A 188 -17.71 -11.93 -30.30
N GLY A 189 -17.43 -12.08 -31.60
CA GLY A 189 -17.74 -11.06 -32.62
C GLY A 189 -19.24 -10.78 -32.81
N GLN A 190 -20.11 -11.61 -32.23
CA GLN A 190 -21.57 -11.44 -32.26
C GLN A 190 -22.11 -10.82 -30.97
N PHE A 191 -21.26 -10.56 -29.97
CA PHE A 191 -21.67 -9.93 -28.72
C PHE A 191 -21.88 -8.42 -28.91
N PRO A 192 -22.79 -7.80 -28.13
CA PRO A 192 -23.02 -6.37 -28.19
C PRO A 192 -21.80 -5.57 -27.74
N GLU A 193 -21.70 -4.31 -28.19
CA GLU A 193 -20.57 -3.41 -27.88
C GLU A 193 -20.28 -3.29 -26.38
N ILE A 194 -21.30 -3.38 -25.53
CA ILE A 194 -21.19 -3.29 -24.08
C ILE A 194 -20.29 -4.39 -23.48
N PHE A 195 -20.25 -5.57 -24.10
CA PHE A 195 -19.33 -6.64 -23.71
C PHE A 195 -17.88 -6.17 -23.87
N PHE A 196 -17.53 -5.62 -25.04
CA PHE A 196 -16.18 -5.16 -25.30
C PHE A 196 -15.77 -4.01 -24.39
N ILE A 197 -16.68 -3.08 -24.09
CA ILE A 197 -16.42 -1.99 -23.13
C ILE A 197 -16.11 -2.56 -21.74
N ALA A 198 -16.90 -3.51 -21.27
CA ALA A 198 -16.69 -4.20 -20.01
C ALA A 198 -15.35 -4.94 -19.95
N GLU A 199 -15.02 -5.73 -20.98
CA GLU A 199 -13.76 -6.48 -21.06
C GLU A 199 -12.55 -5.55 -21.10
N ILE A 200 -12.59 -4.49 -21.92
CA ILE A 200 -11.51 -3.52 -22.00
C ILE A 200 -11.29 -2.87 -20.63
N PHE A 201 -12.36 -2.50 -19.93
CA PHE A 201 -12.27 -1.93 -18.58
C PHE A 201 -11.61 -2.91 -17.59
N LEU A 202 -12.03 -4.18 -17.58
CA LEU A 202 -11.43 -5.23 -16.73
C LEU A 202 -9.95 -5.44 -17.06
N ILE A 203 -9.59 -5.48 -18.34
CA ILE A 203 -8.21 -5.62 -18.82
C ILE A 203 -7.35 -4.44 -18.37
N VAL A 204 -7.84 -3.20 -18.50
CA VAL A 204 -7.10 -2.00 -18.06
C VAL A 204 -6.83 -2.05 -16.55
N ILE A 205 -7.83 -2.42 -15.75
CA ILE A 205 -7.63 -2.57 -14.30
C ILE A 205 -6.68 -3.71 -13.99
N LEU A 206 -6.77 -4.84 -14.70
CA LEU A 206 -5.85 -5.96 -14.54
C LEU A 206 -4.40 -5.54 -14.82
N ILE A 207 -4.17 -4.80 -15.90
CA ILE A 207 -2.86 -4.24 -16.27
C ILE A 207 -2.33 -3.35 -15.14
N PHE A 208 -3.16 -2.48 -14.55
CA PHE A 208 -2.78 -1.68 -13.39
C PHE A 208 -2.28 -2.55 -12.24
N TRP A 209 -3.03 -3.60 -11.85
CA TRP A 209 -2.65 -4.50 -10.77
C TRP A 209 -1.36 -5.26 -11.06
N ILE A 210 -1.16 -5.72 -12.30
CA ILE A 210 0.02 -6.48 -12.69
C ILE A 210 1.26 -5.58 -12.72
N ILE A 211 1.17 -4.44 -13.43
CA ILE A 211 2.34 -3.60 -13.76
C ILE A 211 2.66 -2.57 -12.67
N ARG A 212 1.65 -1.89 -12.09
CA ARG A 212 1.90 -0.79 -11.15
C ARG A 212 2.06 -1.25 -9.72
N VAL A 213 1.28 -2.24 -9.28
CA VAL A 213 1.30 -2.71 -7.90
C VAL A 213 2.46 -3.70 -7.72
N THR A 214 3.67 -3.20 -7.45
CA THR A 214 4.89 -4.01 -7.29
C THR A 214 5.59 -3.77 -5.95
N LYS A 215 6.48 -4.69 -5.55
CA LYS A 215 7.33 -4.53 -4.34
C LYS A 215 8.18 -3.25 -4.41
N GLN A 216 8.74 -2.94 -5.58
CA GLN A 216 9.53 -1.72 -5.80
C GLN A 216 8.71 -0.45 -5.62
N TRP A 217 7.45 -0.43 -6.08
CA TRP A 217 6.57 0.72 -5.89
C TRP A 217 6.26 0.99 -4.42
N VAL A 218 6.13 -0.06 -3.60
CA VAL A 218 5.99 0.07 -2.14
C VAL A 218 7.30 0.54 -1.50
N LYS A 219 8.45 0.00 -1.95
CA LYS A 219 9.79 0.35 -1.44
C LYS A 219 10.04 1.85 -1.50
N LEU A 220 9.72 2.50 -2.63
CA LEU A 220 9.91 3.95 -2.81
C LEU A 220 9.26 4.77 -1.67
N THR A 221 8.00 4.48 -1.33
CA THR A 221 7.35 5.18 -0.20
C THR A 221 7.81 4.75 1.17
N ALA A 222 8.27 3.52 1.31
CA ALA A 222 8.79 3.05 2.58
C ALA A 222 10.07 3.82 2.94
N PHE A 223 10.93 4.08 1.95
CA PHE A 223 12.11 4.93 2.10
C PHE A 223 11.75 6.40 2.28
N ALA A 224 10.80 6.95 1.52
CA ALA A 224 10.34 8.33 1.72
C ALA A 224 9.80 8.56 3.14
N TYR A 225 9.03 7.61 3.69
CA TYR A 225 8.58 7.65 5.08
C TYR A 225 9.76 7.60 6.06
N ALA A 226 10.73 6.73 5.81
CA ALA A 226 11.92 6.61 6.65
C ALA A 226 12.76 7.90 6.65
N GLU A 227 12.98 8.53 5.49
CA GLU A 227 13.68 9.80 5.38
C GLU A 227 13.03 10.89 6.23
N ARG A 228 11.71 11.07 6.10
CA ARG A 228 10.96 12.07 6.87
C ARG A 228 11.03 11.81 8.37
N LEU A 229 11.08 10.54 8.77
CA LEU A 229 11.25 10.15 10.18
C LEU A 229 12.64 10.53 10.69
N HIS A 230 13.68 10.30 9.88
CA HIS A 230 15.07 10.66 10.21
C HIS A 230 15.28 12.17 10.27
N GLU A 231 14.71 12.94 9.34
CA GLU A 231 14.75 14.41 9.37
C GLU A 231 14.12 14.98 10.64
N ALA A 232 13.07 14.34 11.15
CA ALA A 232 12.40 14.79 12.36
C ALA A 232 13.26 14.71 13.62
N ILE A 233 14.31 13.87 13.62
CA ILE A 233 15.27 13.75 14.74
C ILE A 233 15.88 15.11 15.07
N GLU A 234 16.12 15.96 14.07
CA GLU A 234 16.68 17.31 14.26
C GLU A 234 15.75 18.23 15.05
N THR A 235 14.45 17.97 15.03
CA THR A 235 13.42 18.78 15.68
C THR A 235 12.90 18.22 17.01
N LEU A 236 13.37 17.03 17.39
CA LEU A 236 13.16 16.44 18.73
C LEU A 236 14.01 17.15 19.79
#